data_AF-X1N0B9-F1
#
_entry.id   AF-X1N0B9-F1
#
_cell.length_a   1.000
_cell.length_b   1.000
_cell.length_c   1.000
_cell.angle_alpha   90.00
_cell.angle_beta   90.00
_cell.angle_gamma   90.00
#
_symmetry.space_group_name_H-M   'P 1'
#
loop_
_entity.id
_entity.type
_entity.pdbx_description
1 polymer ?
#
loop_
_entity_poly.entity_id
_entity_poly.type
_entity_poly.pdbx_seq_one_letter_code
_entity_poly.pdbx_strand_id
1 'polypeptide(L)'
;AIYKGFDSSGRLIGYAFTGNGPGYQGTIEVMIGVDSELEKTTGIEVLESVETPGLGAKITGKLFRDKFRGLVIRPLIELVKGKPPEEPNQIQAITGATISSQAVIDILNKTIKEVREILK
;
A
#
# COMPACT_ATOMS: atom_id res chain seq x y z
N ALA A 1 -9.56 11.44 1.51
CA ALA A 1 -10.55 11.33 2.61
C ALA A 1 -10.24 10.09 3.45
N ILE A 2 -10.64 10.05 4.72
CA ILE A 2 -10.49 8.87 5.60
C ILE A 2 -11.87 8.28 5.85
N TYR A 3 -12.03 7.00 5.51
CA TYR A 3 -13.26 6.22 5.67
C TYR A 3 -13.09 5.28 6.88
N LYS A 4 -14.11 5.20 7.73
CA LYS A 4 -14.15 4.25 8.86
C LYS A 4 -14.96 3.02 8.45
N GLY A 5 -14.42 1.83 8.71
CA GLY A 5 -15.10 0.55 8.50
C GLY A 5 -15.67 0.02 9.80
N PHE A 6 -16.94 -0.40 9.78
CA PHE A 6 -17.62 -1.00 10.93
C PHE A 6 -18.15 -2.39 10.57
N ASP A 7 -18.15 -3.31 11.54
CA ASP A 7 -18.86 -4.59 11.41
C ASP A 7 -20.37 -4.44 11.66
N SER A 8 -21.12 -5.54 11.53
CA SER A 8 -22.58 -5.56 11.73
C SER A 8 -23.02 -5.22 13.15
N SER A 9 -22.11 -5.24 14.13
CA SER A 9 -22.40 -4.84 15.51
C SER A 9 -22.12 -3.35 15.77
N GLY A 10 -21.62 -2.62 14.77
CA GLY A 10 -21.22 -1.22 14.90
C GLY A 10 -19.83 -1.04 15.51
N ARG A 11 -19.04 -2.10 15.66
CA ARG A 11 -17.65 -2.02 16.12
C ARG A 11 -16.75 -1.58 14.98
N LEU A 12 -15.88 -0.61 15.25
CA LEU A 12 -14.84 -0.16 14.31
C LEU A 12 -13.87 -1.31 14.04
N ILE A 13 -13.70 -1.67 12.77
CA ILE A 13 -12.81 -2.76 12.33
C ILE A 13 -11.63 -2.27 11.50
N GLY A 14 -11.62 -1.00 11.10
CA GLY A 14 -10.50 -0.44 10.34
C GLY A 14 -10.79 0.90 9.69
N TYR A 15 -9.81 1.32 8.90
CA TYR A 15 -9.85 2.56 8.13
C TYR A 15 -9.47 2.30 6.68
N ALA A 16 -10.03 3.09 5.77
CA ALA A 16 -9.57 3.15 4.39
C ALA A 16 -9.28 4.60 4.00
N PHE A 17 -8.25 4.81 3.18
CA PHE A 17 -7.87 6.14 2.71
C PHE A 17 -7.09 6.05 1.40
N THR A 18 -7.08 7.15 0.66
CA THR A 18 -6.35 7.26 -0.60
C THR A 18 -5.07 8.06 -0.43
N GLY A 19 -4.03 7.65 -1.14
CA GLY A 19 -2.78 8.36 -1.29
C GLY A 19 -2.40 8.42 -2.77
N ASN A 20 -1.65 9.44 -3.15
CA ASN A 20 -1.09 9.54 -4.50
C ASN A 20 0.34 10.09 -4.45
N GLY A 21 1.05 9.87 -5.55
CA GLY A 21 2.41 10.34 -5.72
C GLY A 21 2.98 9.98 -7.09
N PRO A 22 4.19 10.44 -7.39
CA PRO A 22 4.84 10.17 -8.67
C PRO A 22 5.21 8.68 -8.80
N GLY A 23 4.76 8.05 -9.90
CA GLY A 23 5.27 6.78 -10.39
C GLY A 23 6.46 6.96 -11.33
N TYR A 24 6.74 5.96 -12.18
CA TYR A 24 7.80 6.07 -13.19
C TYR A 24 7.42 6.96 -14.37
N GLN A 25 6.20 6.81 -14.90
CA GLN A 25 5.69 7.56 -16.05
C GLN A 25 4.68 8.64 -15.67
N GLY A 26 3.96 8.46 -14.57
CA GLY A 26 2.95 9.43 -14.13
C GLY A 26 2.47 9.15 -12.72
N THR A 27 1.46 9.91 -12.29
CA THR A 27 0.88 9.77 -10.95
C THR A 27 0.28 8.37 -10.76
N ILE A 28 0.52 7.80 -9.59
CA ILE A 28 -0.15 6.60 -9.11
C ILE A 28 -1.09 7.03 -7.98
N GLU A 29 -2.34 6.59 -8.03
CA GLU A 29 -3.28 6.70 -6.91
C GLU A 29 -3.57 5.32 -6.33
N VAL A 30 -3.51 5.22 -5.00
CA VAL A 30 -3.67 3.96 -4.27
C VAL A 30 -4.65 4.16 -3.12
N MET A 31 -5.63 3.27 -3.00
CA MET A 31 -6.43 3.12 -1.80
C MET A 31 -5.81 2.06 -0.89
N ILE A 32 -5.82 2.33 0.41
CA ILE A 32 -5.20 1.50 1.44
C ILE A 32 -6.27 1.22 2.48
N GLY A 33 -6.44 -0.06 2.82
CA GLY A 33 -7.17 -0.48 4.01
C GLY A 33 -6.20 -0.87 5.12
N VAL A 34 -6.50 -0.48 6.35
CA VAL A 34 -5.76 -0.84 7.56
C VAL A 34 -6.71 -1.27 8.68
N ASP A 35 -6.19 -2.05 9.63
CA ASP A 35 -6.93 -2.41 10.85
C ASP A 35 -7.24 -1.17 11.72
N SER A 36 -8.08 -1.38 12.75
CA SER A 36 -8.51 -0.32 13.66
C SER A 36 -7.37 0.25 14.51
N GLU A 37 -6.25 -0.46 14.62
CA GLU A 37 -5.07 -0.07 15.42
C GLU A 37 -4.00 0.63 14.58
N LEU A 38 -4.19 0.72 13.25
CA LEU A 38 -3.24 1.27 12.29
C LEU A 38 -1.89 0.54 12.32
N GLU A 39 -1.92 -0.78 12.54
CA GLU A 39 -0.73 -1.64 12.66
C GLU A 39 -0.51 -2.54 11.46
N LYS A 40 -1.59 -3.01 10.82
CA LYS A 40 -1.52 -3.86 9.64
C LYS A 40 -2.44 -3.40 8.54
N THR A 41 -2.06 -3.68 7.30
CA THR A 41 -2.93 -3.46 6.14
C THR A 41 -3.94 -4.60 6.01
N THR A 42 -5.18 -4.24 5.67
CA THR A 42 -6.19 -5.22 5.23
C THR A 42 -6.09 -5.48 3.73
N GLY A 43 -5.52 -4.53 2.97
CA GLY A 43 -5.19 -4.66 1.56
C GLY A 43 -4.95 -3.30 0.91
N ILE A 44 -4.62 -3.32 -0.38
CA ILE A 44 -4.51 -2.12 -1.21
C ILE A 44 -5.23 -2.30 -2.54
N GLU A 45 -5.63 -1.20 -3.16
CA GLU A 45 -6.10 -1.13 -4.54
C GLU A 45 -5.39 0.01 -5.27
N VAL A 46 -4.85 -0.25 -6.46
CA VAL A 46 -4.33 0.81 -7.33
C VAL A 46 -5.51 1.36 -8.13
N LEU A 47 -5.90 2.60 -7.85
CA LEU A 47 -7.05 3.25 -8.46
C LEU A 47 -6.69 3.82 -9.83
N GLU A 48 -5.54 4.48 -9.92
CA GLU A 48 -5.04 5.08 -11.15
C GLU A 48 -3.54 4.82 -11.33
N SER A 49 -3.13 4.54 -12.56
CA SER A 49 -1.74 4.34 -12.94
C SER A 49 -1.59 4.39 -14.47
N VAL A 50 -0.55 5.07 -14.95
CA VAL A 50 -0.19 5.15 -16.38
C VAL A 50 1.17 4.51 -16.67
N GLU A 51 1.58 3.57 -15.83
CA GLU A 51 2.87 2.89 -15.94
C GLU A 51 2.94 1.97 -17.17
N THR A 52 4.16 1.62 -17.60
CA THR A 52 4.36 0.92 -18.87
C THR A 52 3.75 -0.48 -18.85
N PRO A 53 2.89 -0.84 -19.83
CA PRO A 53 2.37 -2.19 -19.97
C PRO A 53 3.49 -3.25 -19.99
N GLY A 54 3.32 -4.34 -19.26
CA GLY A 54 4.30 -5.42 -19.16
C GLY A 54 5.50 -5.16 -18.23
N LEU A 55 5.75 -3.90 -17.82
CA LEU A 55 6.72 -3.54 -16.79
C LEU A 55 5.99 -3.00 -15.55
N GLY A 56 5.91 -1.67 -15.43
CA GLY A 56 5.39 -0.99 -14.24
C GLY A 56 3.91 -1.24 -13.98
N ALA A 57 3.11 -1.45 -15.03
CA ALA A 57 1.67 -1.73 -14.89
C ALA A 57 1.36 -2.99 -14.06
N LYS A 58 2.34 -3.87 -13.84
CA LYS A 58 2.21 -5.06 -12.97
C LYS A 58 1.83 -4.72 -11.53
N ILE A 59 2.02 -3.48 -11.06
CA ILE A 59 1.57 -3.03 -9.73
C ILE A 59 0.04 -3.11 -9.56
N THR A 60 -0.73 -3.07 -10.65
CA THR A 60 -2.19 -3.23 -10.62
C THR A 60 -2.63 -4.69 -10.45
N GLY A 61 -1.70 -5.63 -10.67
CA GLY A 61 -1.95 -7.05 -10.66
C GLY A 61 -2.25 -7.59 -9.26
N LYS A 62 -3.16 -8.56 -9.17
CA LYS A 62 -3.55 -9.24 -7.93
C LYS A 62 -2.34 -9.81 -7.16
N LEU A 63 -1.36 -10.40 -7.87
CA LEU A 63 -0.15 -10.95 -7.27
C LEU A 63 0.70 -9.92 -6.52
N PHE A 64 0.67 -8.65 -6.93
CA PHE A 64 1.35 -7.59 -6.21
C PHE A 64 0.51 -7.09 -5.04
N ARG A 65 -0.78 -6.80 -5.28
CA ARG A 65 -1.72 -6.31 -4.26
C ARG A 65 -1.88 -7.27 -3.08
N ASP A 66 -1.92 -8.58 -3.33
CA ASP A 66 -2.11 -9.58 -2.27
C ASP A 66 -0.94 -9.62 -1.27
N LYS A 67 0.26 -9.18 -1.67
CA LYS A 67 1.41 -9.08 -0.75
C LYS A 67 1.15 -8.10 0.39
N PHE A 68 0.21 -7.18 0.23
CA PHE A 68 -0.18 -6.18 1.23
C PHE A 68 -1.31 -6.66 2.13
N ARG A 69 -1.80 -7.91 2.04
CA ARG A 69 -2.80 -8.39 2.99
C ARG A 69 -2.11 -8.83 4.28
N GLY A 70 -2.45 -8.22 5.40
CA GLY A 70 -1.88 -8.52 6.72
C GLY A 70 -0.45 -8.03 6.92
N LEU A 71 0.07 -7.17 6.03
CA LEU A 71 1.43 -6.63 6.11
C LEU A 71 1.55 -5.69 7.31
N VAL A 72 2.63 -5.83 8.07
CA VAL A 72 2.92 -4.93 9.19
C VAL A 72 3.36 -3.57 8.65
N ILE A 73 2.79 -2.50 9.22
CA ILE A 73 3.10 -1.10 8.86
C ILE A 73 3.71 -0.29 10.01
N ARG A 74 4.05 -0.98 11.11
CA ARG A 74 4.85 -0.43 12.22
C ARG A 74 5.95 -1.46 12.57
N PRO A 75 7.20 -1.31 12.10
CA PRO A 75 7.76 -0.18 11.35
C PRO A 75 7.19 -0.04 9.93
N LEU A 76 7.48 1.08 9.27
CA LEU A 76 7.00 1.37 7.91
C LEU A 76 7.42 0.31 6.90
N ILE A 77 6.71 0.27 5.78
CA ILE A 77 6.90 -0.74 4.75
C ILE A 77 8.27 -0.56 4.09
N GLU A 78 9.00 -1.65 3.91
CA GLU A 78 10.30 -1.69 3.26
C GLU A 78 10.22 -2.48 1.95
N LEU A 79 10.89 -2.00 0.89
CA LEU A 79 11.00 -2.71 -0.37
C LEU A 79 12.33 -3.48 -0.44
N VAL A 80 12.27 -4.81 -0.66
CA VAL A 80 13.46 -5.64 -0.89
C VAL A 80 13.58 -6.02 -2.37
N LYS A 81 14.82 -6.15 -2.86
CA LYS A 81 15.11 -6.41 -4.28
C LYS A 81 15.86 -7.75 -4.42
N GLY A 82 15.42 -8.59 -5.35
CA GLY A 82 16.13 -9.83 -5.72
C GLY A 82 16.12 -10.92 -4.65
N LYS A 83 15.50 -10.70 -3.49
CA LYS A 83 15.36 -11.67 -2.40
C LYS A 83 13.93 -11.70 -1.85
N PRO A 84 13.48 -12.82 -1.26
CA PRO A 84 12.20 -12.86 -0.55
C PRO A 84 12.21 -11.89 0.66
N PRO A 85 11.03 -11.42 1.11
CA PRO A 85 10.90 -10.70 2.37
C PRO A 85 11.38 -11.55 3.54
N GLU A 86 12.17 -10.96 4.43
CA GLU A 86 12.66 -11.59 5.66
C GLU A 86 11.90 -11.05 6.89
N GLU A 87 11.36 -9.83 6.79
CA GLU A 87 10.62 -9.14 7.85
C GLU A 87 9.13 -8.96 7.49
N PRO A 88 8.23 -8.86 8.49
CA PRO A 88 6.78 -8.79 8.26
C PRO A 88 6.29 -7.47 7.65
N ASN A 89 7.14 -6.45 7.58
CA ASN A 89 6.89 -5.16 6.91
C ASN A 89 7.54 -5.08 5.52
N GLN A 90 8.16 -6.16 5.02
CA GLN A 90 8.88 -6.15 3.76
C GLN A 90 8.03 -6.64 2.58
N ILE A 91 8.20 -5.97 1.44
CA ILE A 91 7.60 -6.35 0.16
C ILE A 91 8.71 -6.53 -0.86
N GLN A 92 8.70 -7.66 -1.58
CA GLN A 92 9.62 -7.85 -2.69
C GLN A 92 9.18 -7.05 -3.93
N ALA A 93 10.12 -6.28 -4.49
CA ALA A 93 9.98 -5.57 -5.74
C ALA A 93 9.60 -6.50 -6.90
N ILE A 94 8.79 -5.99 -7.83
CA ILE A 94 8.52 -6.68 -9.08
C ILE A 94 9.77 -6.59 -9.97
N THR A 95 10.28 -7.73 -10.42
CA THR A 95 11.41 -7.79 -11.35
C THR A 95 11.10 -7.00 -12.62
N GLY A 96 12.00 -6.06 -12.96
CA GLY A 96 11.83 -5.16 -14.11
C GLY A 96 10.88 -3.97 -13.88
N ALA A 97 10.32 -3.81 -12.67
CA ALA A 97 9.40 -2.75 -12.31
C ALA A 97 9.70 -2.18 -10.91
N THR A 98 10.99 -2.05 -10.58
CA THR A 98 11.48 -1.61 -9.27
C THR A 98 11.01 -0.19 -8.92
N ILE A 99 11.03 0.73 -9.87
CA ILE A 99 10.64 2.14 -9.63
C ILE A 99 9.14 2.23 -9.32
N SER A 100 8.30 1.61 -10.15
CA SER A 100 6.85 1.54 -9.91
C SER A 100 6.51 0.84 -8.60
N SER A 101 7.25 -0.23 -8.25
CA SER A 101 7.10 -0.91 -6.96
C SER A 101 7.42 0.04 -5.79
N GLN A 102 8.55 0.74 -5.85
CA GLN A 102 8.96 1.70 -4.82
C GLN A 102 7.97 2.86 -4.68
N ALA A 103 7.48 3.40 -5.80
CA ALA A 103 6.52 4.49 -5.80
C ALA A 103 5.24 4.15 -5.01
N VAL A 104 4.71 2.93 -5.18
CA VAL A 104 3.59 2.46 -4.34
C VAL A 104 3.98 2.52 -2.87
N ILE A 105 5.10 1.90 -2.47
CA ILE A 105 5.55 1.86 -1.07
C ILE A 105 5.71 3.26 -0.47
N ASP A 106 6.26 4.20 -1.24
CA ASP A 106 6.47 5.58 -0.81
C ASP A 106 5.13 6.30 -0.57
N ILE A 107 4.17 6.12 -1.48
CA ILE A 107 2.80 6.62 -1.34
C ILE A 107 2.16 6.03 -0.07
N LEU A 108 2.22 4.71 0.09
CA LEU A 108 1.66 4.03 1.27
C LEU A 108 2.25 4.61 2.57
N ASN A 109 3.58 4.66 2.67
CA ASN A 109 4.27 5.12 3.87
C ASN A 109 3.99 6.59 4.19
N LYS A 110 3.96 7.45 3.16
CA LYS A 110 3.60 8.87 3.33
C LYS A 110 2.18 9.00 3.89
N THR A 111 1.21 8.36 3.23
CA THR A 111 -0.20 8.50 3.61
C THR A 111 -0.49 7.85 4.96
N ILE A 112 0.13 6.70 5.28
CA ILE A 112 0.02 6.08 6.61
C ILE A 112 0.53 7.01 7.71
N LYS A 113 1.64 7.72 7.50
CA LYS A 113 2.14 8.71 8.47
C LYS A 113 1.14 9.83 8.67
N GLU A 114 0.66 10.43 7.58
CA GLU A 114 -0.32 11.53 7.64
C GLU A 114 -1.59 11.12 8.38
N VAL A 115 -2.14 9.95 8.07
CA VAL A 115 -3.34 9.42 8.74
C VAL A 115 -3.10 9.13 10.22
N ARG A 116 -1.92 8.60 10.58
CA ARG A 116 -1.55 8.41 11.99
C ARG A 116 -1.50 9.72 12.75
N GLU A 117 -1.04 10.82 12.15
CA GLU A 117 -1.06 12.13 12.81
C GLU A 117 -2.49 12.69 12.95
N ILE A 118 -3.37 12.43 11.97
CA ILE A 118 -4.76 12.90 12.00
C ILE A 118 -5.63 12.13 13.01
N LEU A 119 -5.36 10.83 13.19
CA LEU A 119 -6.15 9.94 14.05
C LEU A 119 -5.59 9.78 15.47
N LYS A 120 -4.44 10.37 15.78
CA LYS A 120 -3.95 10.55 17.16
C LYS A 120 -4.87 11.48 17.94
#